data_AF-A0A8S3SL30-F1
#
_entry.id   AF-A0A8S3SL30-F1
#
_cell.length_a   1.000
_cell.length_b   1.000
_cell.length_c   1.000
_cell.angle_alpha   90.00
_cell.angle_beta   90.00
_cell.angle_gamma   90.00
#
_symmetry.space_group_name_H-M   'P 1'
#
loop_
_entity.id
_entity.type
_entity.pdbx_description
1 polymer ?
#
loop_
_entity_poly.entity_id
_entity_poly.type
_entity_poly.pdbx_seq_one_letter_code
_entity_poly.pdbx_strand_id
1 'polypeptide(L)'
;MLRQTGANIKIVKQIGKAGYLLVTLSERDSILKSIPLNSQGQNIEYDLLPYKPNPKFCTKCASLGHYAKQCRKSINTCIKCAGKNATKNCNGKNLKCNNCGGKHQAIDKSCPKYIFKKQVLENMYSYKMSFDQAKQKAQQKCETIPKIINSPVSEDETIPKIISTSNVTPGKSYADSVKSKVINNDTDN
;
A
#
# COMPACT_ATOMS: atom_id res chain seq x y z
N MET A 1 34.16 -1.44 -10.41
CA MET A 1 33.79 -0.04 -10.12
C MET A 1 32.79 0.42 -11.16
N LEU A 2 31.56 0.77 -10.77
CA LEU A 2 30.56 1.31 -11.69
C LEU A 2 30.98 2.75 -12.05
N ARG A 3 31.40 3.00 -13.29
CA ARG A 3 31.68 4.36 -13.77
C ARG A 3 30.39 4.95 -14.34
N GLN A 4 29.99 6.11 -13.84
CA GLN A 4 28.75 6.79 -14.20
C GLN A 4 28.91 7.52 -15.53
N THR A 5 28.05 7.25 -16.51
CA THR A 5 27.85 8.09 -17.69
C THR A 5 26.42 8.62 -17.65
N GLY A 6 26.27 9.95 -17.55
CA GLY A 6 25.04 10.67 -17.88
C GLY A 6 23.97 10.86 -16.79
N ALA A 7 23.94 10.08 -15.70
CA ALA A 7 22.97 10.28 -14.61
C ALA A 7 23.68 10.53 -13.27
N ASN A 8 23.52 11.73 -12.71
CA ASN A 8 24.05 12.08 -11.39
C ASN A 8 23.24 11.39 -10.28
N ILE A 9 23.54 10.13 -9.96
CA ILE A 9 22.88 9.35 -8.91
C ILE A 9 23.39 9.78 -7.52
N LYS A 10 22.50 10.27 -6.65
CA LYS A 10 22.85 10.65 -5.26
C LYS A 10 22.82 9.47 -4.30
N ILE A 11 21.77 8.65 -4.38
CA ILE A 11 21.53 7.57 -3.41
C ILE A 11 21.01 6.35 -4.16
N VAL A 12 21.58 5.19 -3.86
CA VAL A 12 21.05 3.89 -4.26
C VAL A 12 20.72 3.11 -2.99
N LYS A 13 19.50 2.60 -2.88
CA LYS A 13 19.06 1.78 -1.75
C LYS A 13 18.35 0.53 -2.23
N GLN A 14 18.80 -0.64 -1.78
CA GLN A 14 18.09 -1.88 -2.01
C GLN A 14 16.76 -1.90 -1.25
N ILE A 15 15.68 -2.30 -1.94
CA ILE A 15 14.33 -2.41 -1.40
C ILE A 15 13.93 -3.89 -1.43
N GLY A 16 13.77 -4.49 -0.25
CA GLY A 16 13.37 -5.89 -0.12
C GLY A 16 14.46 -6.87 -0.56
N LYS A 17 14.09 -8.15 -0.68
CA LYS A 17 15.02 -9.25 -1.04
C LYS A 17 15.10 -9.50 -2.55
N ALA A 18 14.17 -8.96 -3.33
CA ALA A 18 13.99 -9.26 -4.76
C ALA A 18 14.78 -8.33 -5.70
N GLY A 19 15.90 -7.76 -5.26
CA GLY A 19 16.81 -7.02 -6.14
C GLY A 19 16.35 -5.62 -6.61
N TYR A 20 15.23 -5.08 -6.11
CA TYR A 20 14.81 -3.72 -6.47
C TYR A 20 15.75 -2.66 -5.88
N LEU A 21 16.15 -1.69 -6.70
CA LEU A 21 16.94 -0.53 -6.29
C LEU A 21 16.08 0.72 -6.33
N LEU A 22 16.02 1.45 -5.22
CA LEU A 22 15.52 2.82 -5.17
C LEU A 22 16.69 3.76 -5.44
N VAL A 23 16.62 4.47 -6.56
CA VAL A 23 17.62 5.42 -6.99
C VAL A 23 17.10 6.84 -6.78
N THR A 24 17.89 7.70 -6.14
CA THR A 24 17.62 9.14 -6.03
C THR A 24 18.58 9.87 -6.93
N LEU A 25 18.06 10.67 -7.86
CA LEU A 25 18.85 11.45 -8.82
C LEU A 25 19.10 12.86 -8.28
N SER A 26 20.25 13.43 -8.63
CA SER A 26 20.70 14.74 -8.13
C SER A 26 19.96 15.90 -8.78
N GLU A 27 19.63 15.74 -10.06
CA GLU A 27 18.90 16.66 -10.90
C GLU A 27 17.42 16.28 -10.87
N ARG A 28 16.57 17.30 -10.73
CA ARG A 28 15.11 17.15 -10.64
C ARG A 28 14.48 16.92 -12.02
N ASP A 29 15.26 16.48 -13.00
CA ASP A 29 14.84 16.36 -14.39
C ASP A 29 13.97 15.12 -14.56
N SER A 30 12.71 15.43 -14.84
CA SER A 30 11.55 14.55 -14.79
C SER A 30 11.44 13.58 -15.97
N ILE A 31 12.52 13.20 -16.66
CA ILE A 31 12.40 12.59 -18.00
C ILE A 31 13.38 11.44 -18.28
N LEU A 32 14.16 10.95 -17.30
CA LEU A 32 14.91 9.72 -17.53
C LEU A 32 13.95 8.53 -17.47
N LYS A 33 13.66 7.93 -18.63
CA LYS A 33 12.92 6.65 -18.75
C LYS A 33 13.79 5.46 -18.37
N SER A 34 15.10 5.61 -18.54
CA SER A 34 16.10 4.60 -18.24
C SER A 34 17.40 5.23 -17.72
N ILE A 35 18.21 4.43 -17.02
CA ILE A 35 19.58 4.82 -16.62
C ILE A 35 20.55 3.81 -17.23
N PRO A 36 21.52 4.25 -18.05
CA PRO A 36 22.62 3.41 -18.48
C PRO A 36 23.60 3.22 -17.30
N LEU A 37 23.85 1.97 -16.92
CA LEU A 37 24.87 1.61 -15.94
C LEU A 37 25.91 0.72 -16.60
N ASN A 38 27.19 1.03 -16.41
CA ASN A 38 28.26 0.15 -16.81
C ASN A 38 28.57 -0.85 -15.70
N SER A 39 28.30 -2.13 -15.95
CA SER A 39 28.68 -3.23 -15.07
C SER A 39 29.64 -4.14 -15.80
N GLN A 40 30.88 -4.26 -15.29
CA GLN A 40 31.90 -5.16 -15.85
C GLN A 40 32.19 -4.94 -17.34
N GLY A 41 32.15 -3.68 -17.82
CA GLY A 41 32.41 -3.35 -19.22
C GLY A 41 31.20 -3.51 -20.15
N GLN A 42 30.07 -4.00 -19.65
CA GLN A 42 28.80 -4.04 -20.37
C GLN A 42 27.93 -2.83 -19.99
N ASN A 43 27.34 -2.20 -20.99
CA ASN A 43 26.31 -1.18 -20.78
C ASN A 43 24.98 -1.89 -20.60
N ILE A 44 24.41 -1.78 -19.40
CA ILE A 44 23.09 -2.31 -19.08
C ILE A 44 22.16 -1.13 -18.88
N GLU A 45 21.06 -1.11 -19.63
CA GLU A 45 20.01 -0.11 -19.50
C GLU A 45 18.95 -0.58 -18.50
N TYR A 46 18.65 0.24 -17.50
CA TYR A 46 17.64 -0.06 -16.49
C TYR A 46 16.44 0.86 -16.65
N ASP A 47 15.25 0.27 -16.84
CA ASP A 47 13.99 1.02 -16.84
C ASP A 47 13.71 1.64 -15.48
N LEU A 48 13.30 2.90 -15.50
CA LEU A 48 12.89 3.63 -14.30
C LEU A 48 11.38 3.59 -14.14
N LEU A 49 10.95 3.03 -13.00
CA LEU A 49 9.56 3.09 -12.57
C LEU A 49 9.39 4.20 -11.53
N PRO A 50 8.36 5.07 -11.67
CA PRO A 50 8.06 6.08 -10.67
C PRO A 50 7.86 5.45 -9.29
N TYR A 51 8.49 6.04 -8.28
CA TYR A 51 8.34 5.56 -6.91
C TYR A 51 6.91 5.83 -6.40
N LYS A 52 6.20 4.76 -6.01
CA LYS A 52 4.86 4.82 -5.43
C LYS A 52 4.90 4.31 -3.99
N PRO A 53 5.00 5.20 -2.98
CA PRO A 53 5.15 4.78 -1.60
C PRO A 53 3.86 4.17 -1.06
N ASN A 54 4.00 3.11 -0.26
CA ASN A 54 2.89 2.61 0.53
C ASN A 54 2.76 3.40 1.84
N PRO A 55 1.52 3.60 2.36
CA PRO A 55 1.32 4.12 3.70
C PRO A 55 2.10 3.33 4.73
N LYS A 56 2.85 4.03 5.59
CA LYS A 56 3.53 3.40 6.73
C LYS A 56 2.48 2.82 7.66
N PHE A 57 2.71 1.60 8.14
CA PHE A 57 1.80 0.91 9.05
C PHE A 57 2.53 0.56 10.36
N CYS A 58 1.94 0.95 11.49
CA CYS A 58 2.50 0.66 12.80
C CYS A 58 1.92 -0.66 13.32
N THR A 59 2.76 -1.67 13.48
CA THR A 59 2.35 -2.98 14.02
C THR A 59 2.06 -2.96 15.52
N LYS A 60 2.48 -1.90 16.25
CA LYS A 60 2.19 -1.73 17.67
C LYS A 60 0.80 -1.15 17.91
N CYS A 61 0.44 -0.04 17.28
CA CYS A 61 -0.85 0.63 17.50
C CYS A 61 -1.87 0.44 16.35
N ALA A 62 -1.55 -0.39 15.36
CA ALA A 62 -2.37 -0.66 14.17
C ALA A 62 -2.79 0.59 13.36
N SER A 63 -2.09 1.71 13.54
CA SER A 63 -2.37 2.98 12.87
C SER A 63 -1.50 3.21 11.65
N LEU A 64 -2.03 3.95 10.69
CA LEU A 64 -1.29 4.40 9.52
C LEU A 64 -0.49 5.68 9.82
N GLY A 65 0.72 5.80 9.26
CA GLY A 65 1.53 7.04 9.22
C GLY A 65 2.95 6.91 9.79
N HIS A 66 3.22 5.90 10.61
CA HIS A 66 4.55 5.67 11.19
C HIS A 66 4.83 4.18 11.33
N TYR A 67 6.11 3.81 11.52
CA TYR A 67 6.51 2.44 11.82
C TYR A 67 6.54 2.19 13.33
N ALA A 68 6.52 0.92 13.75
CA ALA A 68 6.54 0.52 15.16
C ALA A 68 7.69 1.14 15.98
N LYS A 69 8.86 1.35 15.37
CA LYS A 69 10.03 1.98 16.01
C LYS A 69 9.82 3.46 16.37
N GLN A 70 8.86 4.13 15.71
CA GLN A 70 8.51 5.54 15.95
C GLN A 70 7.22 5.67 16.77
N CYS A 71 6.64 4.56 17.21
CA CYS A 71 5.38 4.56 17.93
C CYS A 71 5.60 5.04 19.37
N ARG A 72 4.81 6.03 19.79
CA ARG A 72 4.80 6.55 21.17
C ARG A 72 3.78 5.85 22.08
N LYS A 73 2.95 4.96 21.53
CA LYS A 73 1.97 4.21 22.33
C LYS A 73 2.66 3.06 23.07
N SER A 74 2.45 2.99 24.38
CA SER A 74 2.92 1.91 25.25
C SER A 74 2.08 0.63 25.10
N ILE A 75 0.78 0.78 24.87
CA ILE A 75 -0.17 -0.33 24.74
C ILE A 75 -0.27 -0.77 23.27
N ASN A 76 -0.24 -2.08 23.05
CA ASN A 76 -0.49 -2.66 21.74
C ASN A 76 -1.98 -2.62 21.38
N THR A 77 -2.27 -2.36 20.11
CA THR A 77 -3.61 -2.44 19.54
C THR A 77 -3.65 -3.61 18.57
N CYS A 78 -4.60 -4.51 18.76
CA CYS A 78 -4.77 -5.68 17.92
C CYS A 78 -5.17 -5.26 16.50
N ILE A 79 -4.41 -5.73 15.50
CA ILE A 79 -4.64 -5.43 14.09
C ILE A 79 -5.97 -6.03 13.60
N LYS A 80 -6.45 -7.11 14.23
CA LYS A 80 -7.67 -7.82 13.84
C LYS A 80 -8.94 -7.19 14.42
N CYS A 81 -8.98 -6.95 15.73
CA CYS A 81 -10.20 -6.55 16.44
C CYS A 81 -10.13 -5.15 17.08
N ALA A 82 -9.03 -4.40 16.89
CA ALA A 82 -8.78 -3.11 17.54
C ALA A 82 -8.76 -3.13 19.09
N GLY A 83 -8.66 -4.31 19.71
CA GLY A 83 -8.53 -4.48 21.16
C GLY A 83 -7.17 -4.01 21.72
N LYS A 84 -7.09 -3.75 23.03
CA LYS A 84 -5.87 -3.30 23.74
C LYS A 84 -4.95 -4.48 24.09
N ASN A 85 -4.59 -5.27 23.09
CA ASN A 85 -3.75 -6.47 23.24
C ASN A 85 -2.86 -6.65 22.00
N ALA A 86 -1.78 -7.42 22.15
CA ALA A 86 -0.97 -7.83 21.01
C ALA A 86 -1.79 -8.72 20.07
N THR A 87 -1.66 -8.53 18.75
CA THR A 87 -2.39 -9.30 17.73
C THR A 87 -2.20 -10.82 17.86
N LYS A 88 -1.03 -11.27 18.36
CA LYS A 88 -0.74 -12.68 18.63
C LYS A 88 -1.64 -13.30 19.72
N ASN A 89 -2.12 -12.50 20.66
CA ASN A 89 -2.96 -12.92 21.78
C ASN A 89 -4.42 -12.46 21.55
N CYS A 90 -4.88 -12.53 20.31
CA CYS A 90 -6.21 -12.02 19.94
C CYS A 90 -7.29 -13.07 20.13
N ASN A 91 -8.21 -12.81 21.06
CA ASN A 91 -9.41 -13.63 21.28
C ASN A 91 -10.68 -13.02 20.65
N GLY A 92 -10.54 -11.89 19.94
CA GLY A 92 -11.66 -11.23 19.27
C GLY A 92 -12.16 -12.05 18.08
N LYS A 93 -13.46 -12.39 18.09
CA LYS A 93 -14.12 -13.13 17.00
C LYS A 93 -14.43 -12.25 15.78
N ASN A 94 -14.73 -10.97 16.03
CA ASN A 94 -15.10 -10.02 14.99
C ASN A 94 -13.91 -9.17 14.55
N LEU A 95 -13.81 -8.95 13.23
CA LEU A 95 -12.84 -8.02 12.67
C LEU A 95 -13.32 -6.58 12.85
N LYS A 96 -12.40 -5.71 13.27
CA LYS A 96 -12.64 -4.28 13.42
C LYS A 96 -11.37 -3.51 13.07
N CYS A 97 -11.50 -2.61 12.11
CA CYS A 97 -10.40 -1.77 11.68
C CYS A 97 -10.22 -0.59 12.64
N ASN A 98 -9.03 -0.43 13.22
CA ASN A 98 -8.71 0.72 14.08
C ASN A 98 -8.73 2.07 13.33
N ASN A 99 -8.54 2.07 12.00
CA ASN A 99 -8.43 3.31 11.22
C ASN A 99 -9.79 3.84 10.74
N CYS A 100 -10.70 2.96 10.30
CA CYS A 100 -12.01 3.36 9.75
C CYS A 100 -13.22 2.79 10.51
N GLY A 101 -13.03 1.87 11.45
CA GLY A 101 -14.12 1.19 12.16
C GLY A 101 -14.78 0.03 11.41
N GLY A 102 -14.43 -0.21 10.15
CA GLY A 102 -15.04 -1.25 9.30
C GLY A 102 -14.74 -2.69 9.72
N LYS A 103 -15.50 -3.65 9.16
CA LYS A 103 -15.45 -5.10 9.45
C LYS A 103 -14.29 -5.82 8.73
N HIS A 104 -13.08 -5.27 8.86
CA HIS A 104 -11.87 -5.85 8.26
C HIS A 104 -10.65 -5.56 9.16
N GLN A 105 -9.52 -6.21 8.88
CA GLN A 105 -8.28 -5.97 9.63
C GLN A 105 -7.71 -4.58 9.34
N ALA A 106 -6.97 -3.99 10.28
CA ALA A 106 -6.40 -2.66 10.11
C ALA A 106 -5.36 -2.55 8.98
N ILE A 107 -4.76 -3.67 8.56
CA ILE A 107 -3.78 -3.75 7.46
C ILE A 107 -4.42 -3.92 6.08
N ASP A 108 -5.74 -4.13 6.02
CA ASP A 108 -6.43 -4.36 4.75
C ASP A 108 -6.30 -3.15 3.81
N LYS A 109 -5.94 -3.43 2.55
CA LYS A 109 -5.77 -2.42 1.50
C LYS A 109 -7.10 -1.90 0.96
N SER A 110 -8.20 -2.62 1.20
CA SER A 110 -9.56 -2.14 0.90
C SER A 110 -10.04 -1.05 1.88
N CYS A 111 -9.32 -0.84 2.98
CA CYS A 111 -9.65 0.18 3.97
C CYS A 111 -9.72 1.58 3.33
N PRO A 112 -10.83 2.33 3.49
CA PRO A 112 -10.97 3.66 2.89
C PRO A 112 -9.89 4.64 3.38
N LYS A 113 -9.47 4.52 4.65
CA LYS A 113 -8.37 5.34 5.19
C LYS A 113 -7.00 4.95 4.62
N TYR A 114 -6.80 3.67 4.29
CA TYR A 114 -5.58 3.24 3.61
C TYR A 114 -5.54 3.79 2.18
N ILE A 115 -6.63 3.60 1.43
CA ILE A 115 -6.78 4.10 0.05
C ILE A 115 -6.54 5.60 0.01
N PHE A 116 -7.19 6.36 0.90
CA PHE A 116 -7.00 7.81 0.99
C PHE A 116 -5.53 8.17 1.25
N LYS A 117 -4.89 7.57 2.26
CA LYS A 117 -3.46 7.87 2.54
C LYS A 117 -2.55 7.46 1.39
N LYS A 118 -2.86 6.38 0.68
CA LYS A 118 -2.10 5.94 -0.50
C LYS A 118 -2.20 6.98 -1.62
N GLN A 119 -3.39 7.49 -1.90
CA GLN A 119 -3.60 8.55 -2.90
C GLN A 119 -2.87 9.85 -2.52
N VAL A 120 -2.90 10.26 -1.24
CA VAL A 120 -2.14 11.42 -0.78
C VAL A 120 -0.64 11.24 -1.04
N LEU A 121 -0.10 10.07 -0.69
CA LEU A 121 1.31 9.76 -0.95
C LEU A 121 1.61 9.72 -2.44
N GLU A 122 0.78 9.09 -3.27
CA GLU A 122 0.95 9.10 -4.72
C GLU A 122 0.95 10.53 -5.26
N ASN A 123 0.03 11.39 -4.82
CA ASN A 123 0.00 12.80 -5.22
C ASN A 123 1.28 13.55 -4.83
N MET A 124 1.78 13.37 -3.59
CA MET A 124 3.01 14.01 -3.13
C MET A 124 4.20 13.69 -4.04
N TYR A 125 4.35 12.42 -4.42
CA TYR A 125 5.50 11.97 -5.20
C TYR A 125 5.33 12.21 -6.71
N SER A 126 4.13 12.01 -7.25
CA SER A 126 3.85 12.22 -8.67
C SER A 126 3.81 13.70 -9.06
N TYR A 127 3.28 14.57 -8.20
CA TYR A 127 3.12 16.00 -8.49
C TYR A 127 4.06 16.90 -7.68
N LYS A 128 5.01 16.31 -6.94
CA LYS A 128 6.03 17.04 -6.15
C LYS A 128 5.42 18.10 -5.22
N MET A 129 4.27 17.80 -4.62
CA MET A 129 3.50 18.74 -3.81
C MET A 129 3.63 18.48 -2.31
N SER A 130 3.32 19.49 -1.50
CA SER A 130 3.32 19.34 -0.03
C SER A 130 2.24 18.34 0.41
N PHE A 131 2.35 17.84 1.64
CA PHE A 131 1.34 16.94 2.20
C PHE A 131 -0.06 17.57 2.19
N ASP A 132 -0.17 18.85 2.53
CA ASP A 132 -1.46 19.54 2.60
C ASP A 132 -2.08 19.72 1.21
N GLN A 133 -1.29 20.12 0.21
CA GLN A 133 -1.74 20.20 -1.18
C GLN A 133 -2.18 18.83 -1.71
N ALA A 134 -1.41 17.78 -1.44
CA ALA A 134 -1.75 16.41 -1.84
C ALA A 134 -3.02 15.89 -1.18
N LYS A 135 -3.22 16.25 0.09
CA LYS A 135 -4.41 15.92 0.86
C LYS A 135 -5.65 16.62 0.29
N GLN A 136 -5.56 17.92 0.02
CA GLN A 136 -6.64 18.68 -0.61
C GLN A 136 -7.01 18.09 -1.98
N LYS A 137 -6.02 17.79 -2.82
CA LYS A 137 -6.23 17.15 -4.13
C LYS A 137 -6.90 15.77 -4.02
N ALA A 138 -6.52 14.96 -3.03
CA ALA A 138 -7.16 13.66 -2.79
C ALA A 138 -8.60 13.81 -2.29
N GLN A 139 -8.90 14.87 -1.52
CA GLN A 139 -10.25 15.17 -1.04
C GLN A 139 -11.17 15.65 -2.17
N GLN A 140 -10.69 16.51 -3.06
CA GLN A 140 -11.44 17.02 -4.23
C GLN A 140 -11.89 15.89 -5.17
N LYS A 141 -11.08 14.83 -5.33
CA LYS A 141 -11.47 13.64 -6.12
C LYS A 141 -12.57 12.79 -5.45
N CYS A 142 -12.86 13.01 -4.16
CA CYS A 142 -13.94 12.35 -3.43
C CYS A 142 -15.23 13.19 -3.33
N GLU A 143 -15.23 14.45 -3.79
CA GLU A 143 -16.43 15.31 -3.79
C GLU A 143 -17.40 15.02 -4.96
N THR A 144 -17.06 14.08 -5.85
CA THR A 144 -17.96 13.54 -6.88
C THR A 144 -18.60 12.20 -6.53
N ILE A 145 -18.54 11.77 -5.26
CA ILE A 145 -19.33 10.63 -4.75
C ILE A 145 -20.38 11.22 -3.78
N PRO A 146 -21.69 10.97 -3.99
CA PRO A 146 -22.74 11.61 -3.20
C PRO A 146 -22.55 11.38 -1.71
N LYS A 147 -22.59 12.48 -0.94
CA LYS A 147 -22.84 12.48 0.51
C LYS A 147 -24.24 11.91 0.77
N ILE A 148 -24.35 10.60 0.86
CA ILE A 148 -25.43 9.90 1.56
C ILE A 148 -24.64 8.94 2.46
N ILE A 149 -24.54 9.09 3.78
CA ILE A 149 -25.61 9.17 4.77
C ILE A 149 -24.99 9.79 6.04
N ASN A 150 -25.45 10.98 6.43
CA ASN A 150 -25.42 11.45 7.82
C ASN A 150 -26.86 11.76 8.17
N SER A 151 -27.57 10.81 8.78
CA SER A 151 -28.72 11.07 9.64
C SER A 151 -29.03 9.82 10.46
N PRO A 152 -29.56 9.98 11.69
CA PRO A 152 -29.63 8.95 12.71
C PRO A 152 -30.64 7.86 12.32
N VAL A 153 -30.27 6.60 12.56
CA VAL A 153 -31.17 5.45 12.39
C VAL A 153 -32.09 5.39 13.60
N SER A 154 -33.37 5.72 13.42
CA SER A 154 -34.47 5.28 14.27
C SER A 154 -35.34 4.30 13.48
N GLU A 155 -35.45 3.10 14.06
CA GLU A 155 -36.47 2.05 13.98
C GLU A 155 -37.29 1.83 12.70
N ASP A 156 -37.23 0.56 12.30
CA ASP A 156 -38.27 -0.25 11.67
C ASP A 156 -38.61 -0.11 10.17
N GLU A 157 -38.91 -1.30 9.66
CA GLU A 157 -39.63 -1.64 8.43
C GLU A 157 -38.84 -1.91 7.13
N THR A 158 -38.61 -3.22 6.95
CA THR A 158 -38.85 -4.02 5.74
C THR A 158 -37.99 -3.81 4.47
N ILE A 159 -37.27 -4.88 4.16
CA ILE A 159 -36.60 -5.17 2.89
C ILE A 159 -37.63 -5.39 1.76
N PRO A 160 -37.35 -4.93 0.53
CA PRO A 160 -37.59 -5.81 -0.62
C PRO A 160 -36.30 -6.19 -1.35
N LYS A 161 -36.15 -7.50 -1.56
CA LYS A 161 -35.21 -8.14 -2.49
C LYS A 161 -35.41 -7.60 -3.90
N ILE A 162 -34.34 -7.19 -4.58
CA ILE A 162 -34.27 -7.27 -6.05
C ILE A 162 -32.91 -7.86 -6.46
N ILE A 163 -32.99 -9.16 -6.75
CA ILE A 163 -32.41 -9.92 -7.87
C ILE A 163 -30.98 -9.57 -8.31
N SER A 164 -30.13 -10.55 -8.00
CA SER A 164 -28.83 -10.85 -8.56
C SER A 164 -28.83 -10.95 -10.09
N THR A 165 -27.90 -10.24 -10.74
CA THR A 165 -27.22 -10.76 -11.93
C THR A 165 -25.73 -10.72 -11.69
N SER A 166 -25.22 -11.90 -11.36
CA SER A 166 -23.82 -12.31 -11.36
C SER A 166 -23.17 -11.96 -12.70
N ASN A 167 -21.96 -11.38 -12.66
CA ASN A 167 -20.79 -11.78 -13.44
C ASN A 167 -19.67 -10.75 -13.29
N VAL A 168 -18.96 -10.78 -12.17
CA VAL A 168 -17.56 -10.33 -12.09
C VAL A 168 -16.81 -11.38 -11.28
N THR A 169 -15.97 -12.15 -11.97
CA THR A 169 -15.08 -13.12 -11.38
C THR A 169 -14.09 -12.41 -10.44
N PRO A 170 -13.94 -12.85 -9.17
CA PRO A 170 -12.92 -12.30 -8.29
C PRO A 170 -11.53 -12.69 -8.79
N GLY A 171 -10.74 -11.69 -9.21
CA GLY A 171 -9.35 -11.88 -9.56
C GLY A 171 -8.55 -12.46 -8.38
N LYS A 172 -7.79 -13.53 -8.65
CA LYS A 172 -6.96 -14.24 -7.67
C LYS A 172 -6.02 -13.29 -6.92
N SER A 173 -5.87 -13.51 -5.63
CA SER A 173 -4.93 -12.78 -4.79
C SER A 173 -3.48 -13.14 -5.17
N TYR A 174 -2.55 -12.20 -4.99
CA TYR A 174 -1.10 -12.42 -5.18
C TYR A 174 -0.56 -13.65 -4.42
N ALA A 175 -1.23 -14.07 -3.33
CA ALA A 175 -0.88 -15.28 -2.61
C ALA A 175 -1.17 -16.58 -3.40
N ASP A 176 -2.17 -16.57 -4.28
CA ASP A 176 -2.60 -17.75 -5.05
C ASP A 176 -1.71 -18.00 -6.27
N SER A 177 -1.02 -16.97 -6.78
CA SER A 177 -0.03 -17.09 -7.86
C SER A 177 1.28 -17.76 -7.41
N VAL A 178 1.50 -17.95 -6.10
CA VAL A 178 2.73 -18.53 -5.56
C VAL A 178 2.63 -20.05 -5.35
N LYS A 179 1.42 -20.64 -5.44
CA LYS A 179 1.23 -22.09 -5.20
C LYS A 179 1.21 -22.98 -6.45
N SER A 180 1.24 -22.43 -7.66
CA SER A 180 1.22 -23.24 -8.89
C SER A 180 2.59 -23.51 -9.51
N LYS A 181 3.66 -23.52 -8.71
CA LYS A 181 5.00 -23.91 -9.16
C LYS A 181 5.68 -24.84 -8.14
N VAL A 182 4.96 -25.90 -7.78
CA VAL A 182 5.56 -27.16 -7.31
C VAL A 182 4.94 -28.24 -8.19
N ILE A 183 5.56 -28.45 -9.36
CA ILE A 183 5.41 -29.72 -10.09
C ILE A 183 6.67 -30.50 -9.73
N ASN A 184 6.44 -31.69 -9.19
CA ASN A 184 7.41 -32.71 -8.88
C ASN A 184 8.28 -32.99 -10.10
N ASN A 185 9.60 -33.02 -9.93
CA ASN A 185 10.45 -33.84 -10.78
C ASN A 185 10.92 -34.98 -9.90
N ASP A 186 10.18 -36.08 -9.99
CA ASP A 186 10.62 -37.39 -9.58
C ASP A 186 11.90 -37.74 -10.36
N THR A 187 12.80 -38.40 -9.64
CA THR A 187 14.09 -38.92 -10.08
C THR A 187 13.90 -40.08 -11.05
N ASP A 188 14.50 -39.99 -12.23
CA ASP A 188 14.89 -41.14 -13.06
C ASP A 188 16.20 -40.82 -13.78
N ASN A 189 17.32 -41.20 -13.15
CA ASN A 189 18.49 -41.88 -13.74
C ASN A 189 19.56 -42.12 -12.68
#